data_AF-A0A382Q931-F1
#
_entry.id   AF-A0A382Q931-F1
#
_cell.length_a   1.000
_cell.length_b   1.000
_cell.length_c   1.000
_cell.angle_alpha   90.00
_cell.angle_beta   90.00
_cell.angle_gamma   90.00
#
_symmetry.space_group_name_H-M   'P 1'
#
loop_
_entity.id
_entity.type
_entity.pdbx_description
1 polymer ?
#
loop_
_entity_poly.entity_id
_entity_poly.type
_entity_poly.pdbx_seq_one_letter_code
_entity_poly.pdbx_strand_id
1 'polypeptide(L)'
;MNNFIESVYENCECPDTVEMINYIDDDDDEILDYQNYEKNFKNKFPKFLNIKNYYLEALSVSNSWNVLAKNSLGDIFIMGNDDLIYTTYGWDKILKEETKKYRDQIYLMWFNDGIKKNTHASFPIVSRAWYNTLGYFTPGCFNFGRNDAWLFQIALYLRRAHYIENVKIEHISFKT
;
A
#
# COMPACT_ATOMS: atom_id res chain seq x y z
N MET A 1 -8.03 -9.20 -6.65
CA MET A 1 -6.71 -8.71 -7.14
C MET A 1 -6.70 -7.90 -8.46
N ASN A 2 -7.33 -8.36 -9.56
CA ASN A 2 -7.11 -7.76 -10.90
C ASN A 2 -7.45 -6.26 -11.00
N ASN A 3 -8.62 -5.85 -10.51
CA ASN A 3 -9.07 -4.47 -10.65
C ASN A 3 -8.23 -3.50 -9.81
N PHE A 4 -7.64 -3.97 -8.70
CA PHE A 4 -6.80 -3.14 -7.85
C PHE A 4 -5.51 -2.73 -8.58
N ILE A 5 -4.71 -3.69 -9.04
CA ILE A 5 -3.44 -3.42 -9.74
C ILE A 5 -3.69 -2.61 -11.02
N GLU A 6 -4.74 -2.95 -11.77
CA GLU A 6 -5.14 -2.21 -12.97
C GLU A 6 -5.48 -0.76 -12.65
N SER A 7 -6.30 -0.50 -11.62
CA SER A 7 -6.65 0.88 -11.23
C SER A 7 -5.45 1.70 -10.76
N VAL A 8 -4.51 1.09 -10.03
CA VAL A 8 -3.26 1.74 -9.62
C VAL A 8 -2.45 2.16 -10.84
N TYR A 9 -2.28 1.25 -11.81
CA TYR A 9 -1.51 1.50 -13.02
C TYR A 9 -2.16 2.56 -13.92
N GLU A 10 -3.45 2.43 -14.21
CA GLU A 10 -4.18 3.31 -15.14
C GLU A 10 -4.26 4.75 -14.63
N ASN A 11 -4.31 4.93 -13.31
CA ASN A 11 -4.37 6.24 -12.68
C ASN A 11 -3.01 6.79 -12.26
N CYS A 12 -1.91 6.11 -12.58
CA CYS A 12 -0.56 6.58 -12.26
C CYS A 12 -0.03 7.52 -13.35
N GLU A 13 0.50 8.69 -12.98
CA GLU A 13 1.15 9.60 -13.93
C GLU A 13 2.59 9.15 -14.25
N CYS A 14 3.35 8.66 -13.26
CA CYS A 14 4.72 8.16 -13.41
C CYS A 14 4.87 6.68 -13.00
N PRO A 15 4.30 5.72 -13.78
CA PRO A 15 4.29 4.30 -13.41
C PRO A 15 5.69 3.67 -13.30
N ASP A 16 6.68 4.21 -14.00
CA ASP A 16 8.11 3.81 -13.95
C ASP A 16 8.80 4.10 -12.62
N THR A 17 8.08 4.71 -11.69
CA THR A 17 8.53 4.95 -10.32
C THR A 17 7.76 4.17 -9.27
N VAL A 18 6.79 3.35 -9.69
CA VAL A 18 5.91 2.58 -8.82
C VAL A 18 6.29 1.11 -8.88
N GLU A 19 6.46 0.51 -7.70
CA GLU A 19 6.52 -0.94 -7.55
C GLU A 19 5.25 -1.49 -6.90
N MET A 20 4.83 -2.67 -7.34
CA MET A 20 3.68 -3.40 -6.79
C MET A 20 4.13 -4.78 -6.32
N ILE A 21 4.26 -4.99 -5.01
CA ILE A 21 4.64 -6.28 -4.44
C ILE A 21 3.51 -6.85 -3.59
N ASN A 22 3.16 -8.11 -3.83
CA ASN A 22 2.08 -8.81 -3.14
C ASN A 22 2.63 -9.99 -2.36
N TYR A 23 2.07 -10.25 -1.17
CA TYR A 23 2.29 -11.47 -0.43
C TYR A 23 1.11 -12.39 -0.71
N ILE A 24 1.39 -13.63 -1.08
CA ILE A 24 0.39 -14.64 -1.36
C ILE A 24 0.76 -15.85 -0.51
N ASP A 25 -0.17 -16.31 0.31
CA ASP A 25 0.03 -17.52 1.10
C ASP A 25 0.15 -18.72 0.15
N ASP A 26 1.15 -19.57 0.36
CA ASP A 26 1.44 -20.69 -0.55
C ASP A 26 0.47 -21.87 -0.43
N ASP A 27 -0.43 -21.81 0.55
CA ASP A 27 -1.56 -22.72 0.77
C ASP A 27 -2.90 -22.16 0.27
N ASP A 28 -2.92 -20.99 -0.40
CA ASP A 28 -4.12 -20.41 -0.98
C ASP A 28 -4.68 -21.28 -2.14
N ASP A 29 -5.98 -21.62 -2.06
CA ASP A 29 -6.67 -22.44 -3.07
C ASP A 29 -6.64 -21.79 -4.48
N GLU A 30 -6.50 -20.47 -4.56
CA GLU A 30 -6.44 -19.69 -5.81
C GLU A 30 -5.00 -19.44 -6.31
N ILE A 31 -3.99 -20.09 -5.73
CA ILE A 31 -2.57 -19.87 -6.07
C ILE A 31 -2.27 -19.98 -7.57
N LEU A 32 -2.91 -20.92 -8.27
CA LEU A 32 -2.75 -21.11 -9.71
C LEU A 32 -3.29 -19.93 -10.52
N ASP A 33 -4.36 -19.29 -10.05
CA ASP A 33 -4.95 -18.13 -10.72
C ASP A 33 -4.04 -16.91 -10.59
N TYR A 34 -3.45 -16.70 -9.42
CA TYR A 34 -2.43 -15.66 -9.23
C TYR A 34 -1.20 -15.88 -10.12
N GLN A 35 -0.68 -17.12 -10.18
CA GLN A 35 0.47 -17.46 -11.02
C GLN A 35 0.16 -17.29 -12.51
N ASN A 36 -1.07 -17.62 -12.94
CA ASN A 36 -1.50 -17.41 -14.31
C ASN A 36 -1.66 -15.93 -14.65
N TYR A 37 -2.17 -15.13 -13.72
CA TYR A 37 -2.26 -13.68 -13.88
C TYR A 37 -0.88 -13.02 -13.97
N GLU A 38 0.08 -13.45 -13.13
CA GLU A 38 1.46 -12.95 -13.11
C GLU A 38 2.19 -13.12 -14.44
N LYS A 39 1.91 -14.21 -15.19
CA LYS A 39 2.48 -14.41 -16.55
C LYS A 39 2.22 -13.24 -17.50
N ASN A 40 1.16 -12.46 -17.26
CA ASN A 40 0.77 -11.33 -18.09
C ASN A 40 1.23 -9.97 -17.55
N PHE A 41 1.88 -9.89 -16.38
CA PHE A 41 2.27 -8.63 -15.76
C PHE A 41 3.09 -7.73 -16.68
N LYS A 42 4.10 -8.27 -17.36
CA LYS A 42 4.94 -7.47 -18.28
C LYS A 42 4.16 -6.90 -19.47
N ASN A 43 3.12 -7.60 -19.92
CA ASN A 43 2.30 -7.15 -21.03
C ASN A 43 1.25 -6.12 -20.59
N LYS A 44 0.63 -6.34 -19.42
CA LYS A 44 -0.39 -5.45 -18.86
C LYS A 44 0.19 -4.17 -18.25
N PHE A 45 1.33 -4.29 -17.58
CA PHE A 45 1.95 -3.21 -16.80
C PHE A 45 3.40 -2.98 -17.20
N PRO A 46 3.70 -2.75 -18.50
CA PRO A 46 5.07 -2.72 -19.01
C PRO A 46 5.92 -1.59 -18.42
N LYS A 47 5.28 -0.56 -17.83
CA LYS A 47 5.96 0.59 -17.26
C LYS A 47 6.16 0.53 -15.76
N PHE A 48 5.58 -0.41 -15.02
CA PHE A 48 5.88 -0.46 -13.58
C PHE A 48 7.37 -0.69 -13.34
N LEU A 49 7.93 -0.01 -12.35
CA LEU A 49 9.32 -0.20 -11.93
C LEU A 49 9.57 -1.67 -11.57
N ASN A 50 8.62 -2.25 -10.84
CA ASN A 50 8.63 -3.64 -10.43
C ASN A 50 7.20 -4.11 -10.15
N ILE A 51 6.89 -5.36 -10.50
CA ILE A 51 5.65 -6.01 -10.08
C ILE A 51 5.95 -7.46 -9.79
N LYS A 52 5.64 -7.93 -8.58
CA LYS A 52 6.06 -9.24 -8.12
C LYS A 52 5.14 -9.81 -7.04
N ASN A 53 4.83 -11.09 -7.16
CA ASN A 53 4.21 -11.86 -6.09
C ASN A 53 5.28 -12.63 -5.30
N TYR A 54 5.11 -12.68 -3.98
CA TYR A 54 5.86 -13.53 -3.07
C TYR A 54 4.93 -14.65 -2.58
N TYR A 55 5.16 -15.86 -3.05
CA TYR A 55 4.47 -17.07 -2.60
C TYR A 55 5.27 -17.67 -1.46
N LEU A 56 4.74 -17.60 -0.24
CA LEU A 56 5.45 -17.99 0.98
C LEU A 56 4.46 -18.60 1.98
N GLU A 57 4.98 -19.33 2.97
CA GLU A 57 4.21 -19.87 4.09
C GLU A 57 3.24 -18.83 4.67
N ALA A 58 2.03 -19.26 5.01
CA ALA A 58 1.05 -18.42 5.68
C ALA A 58 1.62 -17.81 6.98
N LEU A 59 1.62 -16.49 7.04
CA LEU A 59 2.02 -15.71 8.23
C LEU A 59 0.85 -14.86 8.71
N SER A 60 1.00 -14.23 9.87
CA SER A 60 0.10 -13.14 10.22
C SER A 60 0.19 -12.02 9.18
N VAL A 61 -0.93 -11.34 8.89
CA VAL A 61 -0.96 -10.18 7.99
C VAL A 61 0.06 -9.13 8.43
N SER A 62 0.24 -8.94 9.74
CA SER A 62 1.26 -8.04 10.28
C SER A 62 2.68 -8.44 9.88
N ASN A 63 3.01 -9.72 9.87
CA ASN A 63 4.34 -10.18 9.48
C ASN A 63 4.52 -10.21 7.95
N SER A 64 3.48 -10.56 7.19
CA SER A 64 3.50 -10.51 5.72
C SER A 64 3.84 -9.11 5.21
N TRP A 65 3.26 -8.06 5.82
CA TRP A 65 3.59 -6.66 5.55
C TRP A 65 5.08 -6.32 5.75
N ASN A 66 5.68 -6.85 6.82
CA ASN A 66 7.10 -6.65 7.10
C ASN A 66 8.01 -7.39 6.11
N VAL A 67 7.59 -8.58 5.63
CA VAL A 67 8.31 -9.30 4.57
C VAL A 67 8.31 -8.48 3.28
N LEU A 68 7.17 -7.92 2.89
CA LEU A 68 7.09 -7.05 1.71
C LEU A 68 7.95 -5.80 1.87
N ALA A 69 7.82 -5.08 2.98
CA ALA A 69 8.59 -3.86 3.24
C ALA A 69 10.11 -4.09 3.24
N LYS A 70 10.57 -5.26 3.70
CA LYS A 70 11.99 -5.64 3.68
C LYS A 70 12.51 -5.86 2.25
N ASN A 71 11.66 -6.34 1.34
CA ASN A 71 12.02 -6.69 -0.03
C ASN A 71 11.65 -5.58 -1.05
N SER A 72 11.15 -4.44 -0.58
CA SER A 72 10.76 -3.31 -1.41
C SER A 72 11.96 -2.43 -1.77
N LEU A 73 11.89 -1.77 -2.93
CA LEU A 73 12.89 -0.82 -3.42
C LEU A 73 12.53 0.65 -3.12
N GLY A 74 11.24 0.97 -3.03
CA GLY A 74 10.73 2.35 -3.01
C GLY A 74 11.00 3.10 -1.72
N ASP A 75 10.98 4.44 -1.75
CA ASP A 75 11.18 5.27 -0.55
C ASP A 75 9.88 5.61 0.18
N ILE A 76 8.74 5.28 -0.41
CA ILE A 76 7.40 5.52 0.11
C ILE A 76 6.65 4.20 0.07
N PHE A 77 6.12 3.78 1.21
CA PHE A 77 5.37 2.54 1.37
C PHE A 77 3.90 2.88 1.49
N ILE A 78 3.07 2.21 0.70
CA ILE A 78 1.61 2.32 0.77
C ILE A 78 1.07 0.96 1.15
N MET A 79 0.32 0.89 2.25
CA MET A 79 -0.48 -0.29 2.57
C MET A 79 -1.64 -0.36 1.57
N GLY A 80 -1.92 -1.54 1.02
CA GLY A 80 -3.04 -1.74 0.10
C GLY A 80 -3.63 -3.13 0.27
N ASN A 81 -4.84 -3.35 -0.24
CA ASN A 81 -5.40 -4.67 -0.39
C ASN A 81 -6.15 -4.75 -1.73
N ASP A 82 -6.62 -5.94 -2.06
CA ASP A 82 -7.20 -6.21 -3.37
C ASP A 82 -8.66 -5.74 -3.53
N ASP A 83 -9.25 -5.20 -2.46
CA ASP A 83 -10.55 -4.54 -2.43
C ASP A 83 -10.48 -3.04 -2.80
N LEU A 84 -9.29 -2.50 -3.08
CA LEU A 84 -9.12 -1.08 -3.41
C LEU A 84 -9.22 -0.79 -4.91
N ILE A 85 -9.79 0.37 -5.24
CA ILE A 85 -9.75 0.98 -6.57
C ILE A 85 -9.24 2.41 -6.47
N TYR A 86 -8.17 2.72 -7.19
CA TYR A 86 -7.67 4.08 -7.33
C TYR A 86 -8.47 4.79 -8.42
N THR A 87 -9.08 5.93 -8.09
CA THR A 87 -9.96 6.66 -9.03
C THR A 87 -9.44 8.05 -9.41
N THR A 88 -8.32 8.48 -8.81
CA THR A 88 -7.71 9.77 -9.08
C THR A 88 -6.45 9.61 -9.93
N TYR A 89 -6.50 10.08 -11.17
CA TYR A 89 -5.31 10.16 -12.03
C TYR A 89 -4.22 11.06 -11.42
N GLY A 90 -2.97 10.63 -11.50
CA GLY A 90 -1.81 11.34 -10.95
C GLY A 90 -1.67 11.26 -9.44
N TRP A 91 -2.27 10.23 -8.81
CA TRP A 91 -2.19 10.00 -7.37
C TRP A 91 -0.74 9.94 -6.86
N ASP A 92 0.17 9.37 -7.64
CA ASP A 92 1.58 9.15 -7.33
C ASP A 92 2.35 10.48 -7.29
N LYS A 93 2.06 11.37 -8.23
CA LYS A 93 2.64 12.72 -8.27
C LYS A 93 2.12 13.57 -7.12
N ILE A 94 0.81 13.55 -6.87
CA ILE A 94 0.21 14.25 -5.73
C ILE A 94 0.87 13.77 -4.43
N LEU A 95 0.98 12.46 -4.24
CA LEU A 95 1.64 11.89 -3.07
C LEU A 95 3.09 12.40 -2.94
N LYS A 96 3.88 12.35 -4.03
CA LYS A 96 5.26 12.85 -4.02
C LYS A 96 5.38 14.35 -3.69
N GLU A 97 4.42 15.17 -4.08
CA GLU A 97 4.41 16.59 -3.69
C GLU A 97 4.05 16.75 -2.21
N GLU A 98 3.10 15.95 -1.71
CA GLU A 98 2.68 15.96 -0.31
C GLU A 98 3.83 15.58 0.64
N THR A 99 4.67 14.61 0.28
CA THR A 99 5.84 14.20 1.10
C THR A 99 6.84 15.34 1.32
N LYS A 100 6.96 16.30 0.38
CA LYS A 100 7.89 17.44 0.51
C LYS A 100 7.57 18.36 1.69
N LYS A 101 6.37 18.27 2.27
CA LYS A 101 5.99 18.99 3.50
C LYS A 101 6.79 18.52 4.72
N TYR A 102 7.42 17.34 4.65
CA TYR A 102 8.13 16.69 5.75
C TYR A 102 9.59 16.45 5.39
N ARG A 103 10.46 17.45 5.64
CA ARG A 103 11.89 17.39 5.28
C ARG A 103 12.67 16.26 5.98
N ASP A 104 12.24 15.88 7.19
CA ASP A 104 12.82 14.77 7.94
C ASP A 104 12.32 13.40 7.47
N GLN A 105 11.40 13.37 6.51
CA GLN A 105 10.75 12.18 5.98
C GLN A 105 10.00 11.37 7.05
N ILE A 106 9.70 11.93 8.22
CA ILE A 106 8.91 11.23 9.23
C ILE A 106 7.46 11.70 9.14
N TYR A 107 6.64 10.89 8.48
CA TYR A 107 5.21 11.13 8.29
C TYR A 107 4.42 9.82 8.19
N LEU A 108 3.13 9.95 8.46
CA LEU A 108 2.11 9.01 8.02
C LEU A 108 1.04 9.77 7.26
N MET A 109 0.87 9.42 5.99
CA MET A 109 -0.14 9.96 5.10
C MET A 109 -1.22 8.92 4.81
N TRP A 110 -2.37 9.35 4.32
CA TRP A 110 -3.38 8.47 3.74
C TRP A 110 -4.30 9.23 2.79
N PHE A 111 -4.86 8.49 1.85
CA PHE A 111 -5.82 9.01 0.87
C PHE A 111 -7.25 9.01 1.40
N ASN A 112 -8.14 9.66 0.67
CA ASN A 112 -9.58 9.64 0.93
C ASN A 112 -10.19 8.32 0.48
N ASP A 113 -10.51 7.45 1.44
CA ASP A 113 -11.15 6.14 1.22
C ASP A 113 -12.69 6.22 1.07
N GLY A 114 -13.27 7.41 1.16
CA GLY A 114 -14.72 7.64 1.14
C GLY A 114 -15.46 7.22 2.43
N ILE A 115 -14.86 6.36 3.26
CA ILE A 115 -15.46 5.75 4.46
C ILE A 115 -15.01 6.47 5.72
N LYS A 116 -13.71 6.42 6.03
CA LYS A 116 -13.10 7.04 7.21
C LYS A 116 -12.58 8.44 6.93
N LYS A 117 -12.26 8.76 5.67
CA LYS A 117 -11.81 10.10 5.26
C LYS A 117 -10.68 10.59 6.17
N ASN A 118 -10.77 11.79 6.74
CA ASN A 118 -9.75 12.38 7.61
C ASN A 118 -9.73 11.83 9.05
N THR A 119 -10.59 10.87 9.41
CA THR A 119 -10.71 10.39 10.80
C THR A 119 -9.81 9.20 11.11
N HIS A 120 -9.38 8.44 10.11
CA HIS A 120 -8.55 7.25 10.29
C HIS A 120 -7.78 6.89 9.03
N ALA A 121 -6.52 6.52 9.19
CA ALA A 121 -5.66 6.07 8.10
C ALA A 121 -5.84 4.56 7.85
N SER A 122 -6.90 4.16 7.15
CA SER A 122 -7.20 2.75 6.82
C SER A 122 -6.07 2.10 6.00
N PHE A 123 -5.40 2.89 5.16
CA PHE A 123 -4.30 2.49 4.30
C PHE A 123 -3.11 3.43 4.50
N PRO A 124 -2.33 3.24 5.57
CA PRO A 124 -1.24 4.14 5.89
C PRO A 124 -0.18 4.18 4.79
N ILE A 125 0.35 5.38 4.59
CA ILE A 125 1.45 5.68 3.71
C ILE A 125 2.59 6.24 4.55
N VAL A 126 3.73 5.57 4.59
CA VAL A 126 4.89 6.00 5.39
C VAL A 126 6.13 6.04 4.52
N SER A 127 7.15 6.79 4.94
CA SER A 127 8.44 6.74 4.25
C SER A 127 9.27 5.53 4.67
N ARG A 128 10.31 5.24 3.89
CA ARG A 128 11.38 4.34 4.29
C ARG A 128 12.12 4.83 5.55
N ALA A 129 12.21 6.14 5.78
CA ALA A 129 12.81 6.68 7.00
C ALA A 129 11.99 6.35 8.25
N TRP A 130 10.65 6.40 8.15
CA TRP A 130 9.75 5.94 9.21
C TRP A 130 9.95 4.46 9.51
N TYR A 131 9.93 3.63 8.47
CA TYR A 131 10.20 2.18 8.56
C TYR A 131 11.54 1.89 9.25
N ASN A 132 12.62 2.50 8.78
CA ASN A 132 13.96 2.31 9.34
C ASN A 132 14.05 2.78 10.80
N THR A 133 13.30 3.82 11.17
CA THR A 133 13.28 4.37 12.53
C THR A 133 12.57 3.43 13.50
N LEU A 134 11.44 2.85 13.10
CA LEU A 134 10.70 1.89 13.93
C LEU A 134 11.32 0.48 13.90
N GLY A 135 12.05 0.15 12.84
CA GLY A 135 12.57 -1.19 12.57
C GLY A 135 11.51 -2.15 11.99
N TYR A 136 10.32 -1.64 11.64
CA TYR A 136 9.22 -2.41 11.08
C TYR A 136 8.28 -1.52 10.26
N PHE A 137 7.50 -2.13 9.36
CA PHE A 137 6.39 -1.45 8.66
C PHE A 137 5.10 -1.60 9.48
N THR A 138 4.88 -2.77 10.06
CA THR A 138 3.77 -3.12 10.96
C THR A 138 4.31 -3.80 12.23
N PRO A 139 3.62 -3.73 13.38
CA PRO A 139 4.22 -4.11 14.68
C PRO A 139 4.55 -5.60 14.86
N GLY A 140 4.08 -6.49 13.97
CA GLY A 140 4.34 -7.93 14.00
C GLY A 140 3.60 -8.72 15.09
N CYS A 141 3.04 -8.04 16.09
CA CYS A 141 2.33 -8.65 17.21
C CYS A 141 0.84 -8.92 16.94
N PHE A 142 0.27 -8.41 15.84
CA PHE A 142 -1.11 -8.67 15.45
C PHE A 142 -1.22 -9.81 14.47
N ASN A 143 -2.29 -10.62 14.58
CA ASN A 143 -2.53 -11.69 13.61
C ASN A 143 -3.13 -11.16 12.29
N PHE A 144 -4.10 -10.24 12.38
CA PHE A 144 -4.82 -9.72 11.20
C PHE A 144 -5.00 -8.20 11.25
N GLY A 145 -5.93 -7.70 12.07
CA GLY A 145 -6.30 -6.28 12.10
C GLY A 145 -5.43 -5.40 13.01
N ARG A 146 -5.74 -4.09 13.03
CA ARG A 146 -5.12 -3.02 13.86
C ARG A 146 -3.71 -2.59 13.48
N ASN A 147 -3.14 -3.15 12.42
CA ASN A 147 -1.85 -2.70 11.87
C ASN A 147 -1.90 -1.21 11.49
N ASP A 148 -2.96 -0.84 10.79
CA ASP A 148 -3.31 0.52 10.40
C ASP A 148 -3.51 1.44 11.62
N ALA A 149 -4.32 1.00 12.58
CA ALA A 149 -4.61 1.77 13.79
C ALA A 149 -3.37 2.02 14.66
N TRP A 150 -2.47 1.03 14.74
CA TRP A 150 -1.19 1.18 15.44
C TRP A 150 -0.33 2.28 14.84
N LEU A 151 -0.13 2.25 13.53
CA LEU A 151 0.65 3.27 12.82
C LEU A 151 -0.02 4.64 12.94
N PHE A 152 -1.34 4.69 12.77
CA PHE A 152 -2.10 5.93 12.88
C PHE A 152 -1.97 6.57 14.27
N GLN A 153 -2.05 5.79 15.34
CA GLN A 153 -1.87 6.30 16.70
C GLN A 153 -0.46 6.88 16.91
N ILE A 154 0.59 6.21 16.46
CA ILE A 154 1.96 6.74 16.53
C ILE A 154 2.03 8.10 15.82
N ALA A 155 1.47 8.19 14.61
CA ALA A 155 1.47 9.44 13.85
C ALA A 155 0.70 10.58 14.54
N LEU A 156 -0.43 10.28 15.19
CA LEU A 156 -1.16 11.26 16.00
C LEU A 156 -0.32 11.77 17.18
N TYR A 157 0.36 10.86 17.92
CA TYR A 157 1.23 11.25 19.03
C TYR A 157 2.41 12.13 18.58
N LEU A 158 2.98 11.83 17.41
CA LEU A 158 4.08 12.62 16.83
C LEU A 158 3.61 13.91 16.14
N ARG A 159 2.30 14.12 15.98
CA ARG A 159 1.70 15.17 15.14
C ARG A 159 2.21 15.13 13.70
N ARG A 160 2.29 13.92 13.15
CA ARG A 160 2.78 13.60 11.81
C ARG A 160 1.74 12.89 10.93
N ALA A 161 0.50 12.82 11.41
CA ALA A 161 -0.64 12.32 10.65
C ALA A 161 -1.08 13.38 9.62
N HIS A 162 -1.11 13.01 8.35
CA HIS A 162 -1.38 13.93 7.24
C HIS A 162 -2.37 13.35 6.23
N TYR A 163 -3.58 13.89 6.22
CA TYR A 163 -4.64 13.47 5.31
C TYR A 163 -4.48 14.12 3.93
N ILE A 164 -4.55 13.32 2.87
CA ILE A 164 -4.54 13.78 1.47
C ILE A 164 -5.95 13.64 0.89
N GLU A 165 -6.74 14.71 0.99
CA GLU A 165 -8.15 14.71 0.59
C GLU A 165 -8.36 14.54 -0.93
N ASN A 166 -7.43 15.08 -1.72
CA ASN A 166 -7.57 15.20 -3.18
C ASN A 166 -7.28 13.90 -3.94
N VAL A 167 -6.79 12.86 -3.27
CA VAL A 167 -6.59 11.53 -3.86
C VAL A 167 -7.66 10.60 -3.29
N LYS A 168 -8.47 10.04 -4.18
CA LYS A 168 -9.57 9.13 -3.83
C LYS A 168 -9.22 7.70 -4.16
N ILE A 169 -9.51 6.83 -3.19
CA ILE A 169 -9.53 5.38 -3.33
C ILE A 169 -10.89 4.87 -2.87
N GLU A 170 -11.43 3.87 -3.56
CA GLU A 170 -12.74 3.30 -3.27
C GLU A 170 -12.60 1.85 -2.83
N HIS A 171 -13.49 1.40 -1.95
CA HIS A 171 -13.62 0.00 -1.58
C HIS A 171 -14.64 -0.69 -2.48
N ILE A 172 -14.28 -1.81 -3.09
CA ILE A 172 -15.20 -2.63 -3.90
C ILE A 172 -16.20 -3.37 -3.00
N SER A 173 -15.82 -3.65 -1.76
CA SER A 173 -16.67 -4.26 -0.73
C SER A 173 -17.64 -3.23 -0.14
N PHE A 174 -18.78 -3.03 -0.80
CA PHE A 174 -20.14 -2.89 -0.24
C PHE A 174 -21.14 -2.79 -1.40
N LYS A 175 -21.43 -3.90 -2.07
CA LYS A 175 -22.75 -4.08 -2.68
C LYS A 175 -23.67 -4.58 -1.57
N THR A 176 -24.51 -3.68 -1.04
CA THR A 176 -25.78 -4.06 -0.40
C THR A 176 -26.66 -4.84 -1.36
#